data_AF-M2PM03-F1
#
_entry.id   AF-M2PM03-F1
#
_cell.length_a   1.000
_cell.length_b   1.000
_cell.length_c   1.000
_cell.angle_alpha   90.00
_cell.angle_beta   90.00
_cell.angle_gamma   90.00
#
_symmetry.space_group_name_H-M   'P 1'
#
loop_
_entity.id
_entity.type
_entity.pdbx_description
1 polymer ?
#
loop_
_entity_poly.entity_id
_entity_poly.type
_entity_poly.pdbx_seq_one_letter_code
_entity_poly.pdbx_strand_id
1 'polypeptide(L)'
;MRNSTTLDTTRGFVAGPSIRGTMDIFWSCSSALALCTWTAIYRRRAMNVGSVAVEKVALAILFILVPEILLTRALCEVLEARHSVALYRKYGEEIAGEEWSIDVVRHASMGGFSLEDKRPLTMEDILILIRHRFISTQQPYLMKIEGPRRAIMFLKTIACIQALWLGAQCIAREAIGLPISTLEIGTLGYVLLALVIQAVDWLLPQHGDVVMPIFLLPGKTYQDAGRIMQQPSGIEHTKSRSEIYETRFAGILCIAACIGFGLWCCLAWNNEFPSRIEQKMWRICSILSMFPLPAIALSISVLDPSLHPDGSLRHLISKIIFPLVLGLSVALYTFVRFFVVVEMFIGLRQMPAGVFHAIPWADFLPHI
;
A
#
# COMPACT_ATOMS: atom_id res chain seq x y z
N MET A 1 -17.26 -24.32 35.42
CA MET A 1 -15.89 -24.63 35.88
C MET A 1 -15.12 -25.10 34.66
N ARG A 2 -14.15 -24.31 34.18
CA ARG A 2 -13.30 -24.64 33.01
C ARG A 2 -12.32 -25.74 33.42
N ASN A 3 -12.29 -26.86 32.71
CA ASN A 3 -11.18 -27.81 32.80
C ASN A 3 -9.99 -27.18 32.06
N SER A 4 -9.21 -26.35 32.76
CA SER A 4 -8.07 -25.60 32.23
C SER A 4 -6.74 -26.36 32.22
N THR A 5 -6.69 -27.60 32.74
CA THR A 5 -5.40 -28.26 33.00
C THR A 5 -4.70 -28.85 31.77
N THR A 6 -5.36 -29.00 30.62
CA THR A 6 -4.75 -29.59 29.40
C THR A 6 -4.46 -28.58 28.28
N LEU A 7 -5.03 -27.38 28.34
CA LEU A 7 -4.81 -26.30 27.36
C LEU A 7 -3.60 -25.41 27.70
N ASP A 8 -3.20 -25.38 28.98
CA ASP A 8 -2.15 -24.49 29.52
C ASP A 8 -0.71 -25.05 29.35
N THR A 9 -0.53 -26.20 28.69
CA THR A 9 0.83 -26.70 28.41
C THR A 9 1.36 -26.03 27.15
N THR A 10 2.32 -25.12 27.29
CA THR A 10 3.06 -24.58 26.16
C THR A 10 3.88 -25.69 25.49
N ARG A 11 3.86 -25.73 24.17
CA ARG A 11 4.65 -26.67 23.36
C ARG A 11 5.58 -25.89 22.45
N GLY A 12 6.78 -26.43 22.27
CA GLY A 12 7.76 -25.91 21.34
C GLY A 12 7.43 -26.31 19.90
N PHE A 13 8.44 -26.70 19.13
CA PHE A 13 8.26 -27.18 17.78
C PHE A 13 7.44 -28.49 17.75
N VAL A 14 6.37 -28.51 16.94
CA VAL A 14 5.51 -29.68 16.73
C VAL A 14 5.58 -30.08 15.26
N ALA A 15 6.02 -31.31 14.99
CA ALA A 15 6.05 -31.87 13.65
C ALA A 15 4.65 -32.35 13.22
N GLY A 16 4.25 -32.03 11.98
CA GLY A 16 3.15 -32.73 11.30
C GLY A 16 3.55 -34.16 10.92
N PRO A 17 2.66 -35.01 10.36
CA PRO A 17 1.37 -34.66 9.73
C PRO A 17 0.11 -35.10 10.49
N SER A 18 0.22 -35.75 11.65
CA SER A 18 -0.96 -36.26 12.40
C SER A 18 -1.78 -35.17 13.07
N ILE A 19 -1.17 -34.02 13.34
CA ILE A 19 -1.80 -32.80 13.85
C ILE A 19 -1.24 -31.59 13.09
N ARG A 20 -1.92 -30.44 13.17
CA ARG A 20 -1.44 -29.19 12.58
C ARG A 20 -0.04 -28.89 13.15
N GLY A 21 0.98 -28.84 12.30
CA GLY A 21 2.37 -28.62 12.73
C GLY A 21 2.76 -27.14 12.78
N THR A 22 3.88 -26.83 13.44
CA THR A 22 4.46 -25.48 13.44
C THR A 22 4.81 -25.02 12.03
N MET A 23 5.29 -25.92 11.17
CA MET A 23 5.64 -25.61 9.78
C MET A 23 4.41 -25.33 8.92
N ASP A 24 3.25 -25.94 9.20
CA ASP A 24 2.00 -25.68 8.48
C ASP A 24 1.50 -24.26 8.75
N ILE A 25 1.58 -23.82 10.01
CA ILE A 25 1.23 -22.45 10.41
C ILE A 25 2.17 -21.46 9.73
N PHE A 26 3.48 -21.71 9.83
CA PHE A 26 4.49 -20.85 9.21
C PHE A 26 4.29 -20.73 7.69
N TRP A 27 4.06 -21.85 7.00
CA TRP A 27 3.89 -21.86 5.55
C TRP A 27 2.58 -21.20 5.12
N SER A 28 1.48 -21.46 5.85
CA SER A 28 0.19 -20.81 5.59
C SER A 28 0.29 -19.28 5.72
N CYS A 29 0.87 -18.79 6.82
CA CYS A 29 1.06 -17.36 7.05
C CYS A 29 2.04 -16.73 6.05
N SER A 30 3.19 -17.36 5.81
CA SER A 30 4.22 -16.82 4.91
C SER A 30 3.76 -16.77 3.45
N SER A 31 3.05 -17.80 2.98
CA SER A 31 2.48 -17.82 1.62
C SER A 31 1.37 -16.79 1.46
N ALA A 32 0.48 -16.65 2.44
CA ALA A 32 -0.55 -15.63 2.43
C ALA A 32 0.06 -14.22 2.40
N LEU A 33 1.05 -13.96 3.25
CA LEU A 33 1.77 -12.69 3.28
C LEU A 33 2.47 -12.44 1.93
N ALA A 34 3.26 -13.37 1.43
CA ALA A 34 4.00 -13.21 0.18
C ALA A 34 3.07 -12.93 -1.02
N LEU A 35 1.97 -13.66 -1.16
CA LEU A 35 0.98 -13.45 -2.23
C LEU A 35 0.26 -12.11 -2.09
N CYS A 36 -0.17 -11.76 -0.88
CA CYS A 36 -0.85 -10.48 -0.61
C CYS A 36 0.08 -9.29 -0.83
N THR A 37 1.33 -9.39 -0.37
CA THR A 37 2.37 -8.38 -0.58
C THR A 37 2.68 -8.24 -2.07
N TRP A 38 2.87 -9.33 -2.80
CA TRP A 38 3.16 -9.28 -4.24
C TRP A 38 2.02 -8.65 -5.05
N THR A 39 0.76 -8.97 -4.71
CA THR A 39 -0.41 -8.45 -5.43
C THR A 39 -0.76 -7.01 -5.03
N ALA A 40 -0.42 -6.58 -3.82
CA ALA A 40 -0.54 -5.20 -3.36
C ALA A 40 0.58 -4.30 -3.93
N ILE A 41 1.77 -4.85 -4.17
CA ILE A 41 2.93 -4.12 -4.72
C ILE A 41 2.92 -4.21 -6.24
N TYR A 42 1.90 -3.61 -6.81
CA TYR A 42 1.86 -3.41 -8.23
C TYR A 42 2.55 -2.08 -8.59
N ARG A 43 3.64 -2.16 -9.37
CA ARG A 43 4.48 -1.02 -9.76
C ARG A 43 3.67 -0.10 -10.69
N ARG A 44 3.38 1.13 -10.26
CA ARG A 44 2.56 2.09 -11.03
C ARG A 44 3.32 3.26 -11.62
N ARG A 45 4.42 3.68 -10.99
CA ARG A 45 5.32 4.75 -11.46
C ARG A 45 6.75 4.30 -11.23
N ALA A 46 7.53 4.15 -12.30
CA ALA A 46 8.92 3.69 -12.23
C ALA A 46 9.75 4.66 -11.36
N MET A 47 10.37 4.16 -10.28
CA MET A 47 11.21 4.98 -9.41
C MET A 47 12.63 5.20 -9.97
N ASN A 48 13.01 4.57 -11.10
CA ASN A 48 14.35 4.65 -11.70
C ASN A 48 15.51 4.31 -10.72
N VAL A 49 15.27 3.46 -9.71
CA VAL A 49 16.26 3.11 -8.66
C VAL A 49 17.13 1.88 -9.04
N GLY A 50 16.95 1.31 -10.24
CA GLY A 50 17.79 0.22 -10.73
C GLY A 50 16.98 -0.91 -11.39
N SER A 51 17.38 -2.16 -11.17
CA SER A 51 16.69 -3.32 -11.75
C SER A 51 15.28 -3.51 -11.17
N VAL A 52 14.36 -4.00 -12.01
CA VAL A 52 12.95 -4.23 -11.64
C VAL A 52 12.83 -5.17 -10.43
N ALA A 53 13.72 -6.16 -10.33
CA ALA A 53 13.71 -7.11 -9.22
C ALA A 53 14.05 -6.44 -7.89
N VAL A 54 15.07 -5.58 -7.86
CA VAL A 54 15.48 -4.86 -6.64
C VAL A 54 14.38 -3.93 -6.15
N GLU A 55 13.72 -3.21 -7.06
CA GLU A 55 12.62 -2.32 -6.70
C GLU A 55 11.45 -3.10 -6.09
N LYS A 56 11.09 -4.26 -6.66
CA LYS A 56 10.02 -5.11 -6.10
C LYS A 56 10.37 -5.64 -4.71
N VAL A 57 11.61 -6.08 -4.50
CA VAL A 57 12.07 -6.54 -3.18
C VAL A 57 12.07 -5.39 -2.17
N ALA A 58 12.55 -4.20 -2.56
CA ALA A 58 12.53 -3.02 -1.70
C ALA A 58 11.11 -2.61 -1.31
N LEU A 59 10.17 -2.62 -2.25
CA LEU A 59 8.76 -2.35 -1.98
C LEU A 59 8.11 -3.45 -1.12
N ALA A 60 8.54 -4.72 -1.24
CA ALA A 60 8.06 -5.82 -0.39
C ALA A 60 8.50 -5.64 1.05
N ILE A 61 9.76 -5.27 1.25
CA ILE A 61 10.29 -4.92 2.57
C ILE A 61 9.55 -3.69 3.12
N LEU A 62 9.33 -2.67 2.29
CA LEU A 62 8.59 -1.47 2.69
C LEU A 62 7.14 -1.78 3.08
N PHE A 63 6.47 -2.72 2.39
CA PHE A 63 5.13 -3.17 2.78
C PHE A 63 5.12 -3.87 4.13
N ILE A 64 6.12 -4.70 4.44
CA ILE A 64 6.16 -5.39 5.74
C ILE A 64 6.47 -4.39 6.87
N LEU A 65 7.36 -3.42 6.63
CA LEU A 65 7.78 -2.46 7.65
C LEU A 65 6.82 -1.28 7.81
N VAL A 66 6.26 -0.79 6.71
CA VAL A 66 5.45 0.44 6.66
C VAL A 66 4.29 0.29 5.65
N PRO A 67 3.36 -0.65 5.87
CA PRO A 67 2.25 -0.88 4.94
C PRO A 67 1.29 0.33 4.85
N GLU A 68 1.27 1.20 5.87
CA GLU A 68 0.39 2.38 5.94
C GLU A 68 0.73 3.44 4.89
N ILE A 69 2.03 3.59 4.58
CA ILE A 69 2.47 4.50 3.52
C ILE A 69 2.02 3.96 2.16
N LEU A 70 2.08 2.64 1.94
CA LEU A 70 1.61 2.05 0.69
C LEU A 70 0.09 2.19 0.53
N LEU A 71 -0.69 2.00 1.60
CA LEU A 71 -2.13 2.27 1.56
C LEU A 71 -2.43 3.72 1.22
N THR A 72 -1.75 4.64 1.90
CA THR A 72 -1.92 6.09 1.67
C THR A 72 -1.62 6.44 0.22
N ARG A 73 -0.51 5.92 -0.31
CA ARG A 73 -0.13 6.11 -1.72
C ARG A 73 -1.19 5.57 -2.68
N ALA A 74 -1.67 4.34 -2.47
CA ALA A 74 -2.69 3.74 -3.33
C ALA A 74 -3.98 4.58 -3.36
N LEU A 75 -4.37 5.15 -2.21
CA LEU A 75 -5.54 6.03 -2.12
C LEU A 75 -5.32 7.38 -2.81
N CYS A 76 -4.14 7.98 -2.67
CA CYS A 76 -3.77 9.20 -3.40
C CYS A 76 -3.82 8.98 -4.92
N GLU A 77 -3.30 7.87 -5.41
CA GLU A 77 -3.32 7.54 -6.85
C GLU A 77 -4.77 7.45 -7.40
N VAL A 78 -5.73 6.97 -6.61
CA VAL A 78 -7.15 6.95 -7.01
C VAL A 78 -7.71 8.36 -7.12
N LEU A 79 -7.37 9.22 -6.16
CA LEU A 79 -7.82 10.61 -6.14
C LEU A 79 -7.22 11.39 -7.31
N GLU A 80 -5.92 11.24 -7.57
CA GLU A 80 -5.23 11.82 -8.72
C GLU A 80 -5.89 11.37 -10.04
N ALA A 81 -6.21 10.08 -10.17
CA ALA A 81 -6.89 9.55 -11.35
C ALA A 81 -8.31 10.12 -11.51
N ARG A 82 -9.07 10.28 -10.42
CA ARG A 82 -10.41 10.91 -10.44
C ARG A 82 -10.32 12.38 -10.82
N HIS A 83 -9.33 13.09 -10.28
CA HIS A 83 -9.07 14.49 -10.61
C HIS A 83 -8.72 14.64 -12.09
N SER A 84 -7.86 13.77 -12.62
CA SER A 84 -7.48 13.75 -14.03
C SER A 84 -8.66 13.50 -14.97
N VAL A 85 -9.59 12.61 -14.58
CA VAL A 85 -10.84 12.38 -15.34
C VAL A 85 -11.75 13.60 -15.31
N ALA A 86 -11.87 14.28 -14.18
CA ALA A 86 -12.64 15.52 -14.07
C ALA A 86 -12.04 16.65 -14.93
N LEU A 87 -10.71 16.77 -14.94
CA LEU A 87 -9.96 17.71 -15.77
C LEU A 87 -10.19 17.41 -17.27
N TYR A 88 -10.11 16.14 -17.66
CA TYR A 88 -10.38 15.71 -19.04
C TYR A 88 -11.82 16.02 -19.46
N ARG A 89 -12.82 15.77 -18.61
CA ARG A 89 -14.21 16.11 -18.94
C ARG A 89 -14.41 17.62 -19.09
N LYS A 90 -13.74 18.43 -18.27
CA LYS A 90 -13.88 19.89 -18.29
C LYS A 90 -13.23 20.54 -19.52
N TYR A 91 -12.02 20.11 -19.89
CA TYR A 91 -11.23 20.74 -20.95
C TYR A 91 -11.09 19.91 -22.23
N GLY A 92 -11.27 18.60 -22.14
CA GLY A 92 -11.12 17.67 -23.27
C GLY A 92 -12.24 17.79 -24.30
N GLU A 93 -13.48 18.05 -23.86
CA GLU A 93 -14.64 18.25 -24.75
C GLU A 93 -14.48 19.47 -25.67
N GLU A 94 -13.76 20.51 -25.23
CA GLU A 94 -13.52 21.72 -26.02
C GLU A 94 -12.41 21.54 -27.07
N ILE A 95 -11.56 20.50 -26.91
CA ILE A 95 -10.28 20.37 -27.61
C ILE A 95 -10.24 19.17 -28.59
N ALA A 96 -10.99 18.09 -28.35
CA ALA A 96 -10.83 16.82 -29.08
C ALA A 96 -12.05 16.41 -29.94
N GLY A 97 -11.78 15.95 -31.16
CA GLY A 97 -12.79 15.41 -32.08
C GLY A 97 -13.20 13.94 -31.85
N GLU A 98 -12.49 13.17 -31.00
CA GLU A 98 -12.82 11.79 -30.63
C GLU A 98 -12.62 11.59 -29.13
N GLU A 99 -13.61 11.00 -28.44
CA GLU A 99 -13.65 10.90 -26.98
C GLU A 99 -12.72 9.78 -26.48
N TRP A 100 -11.80 10.08 -25.57
CA TRP A 100 -10.93 9.08 -24.95
C TRP A 100 -11.70 8.32 -23.88
N SER A 101 -11.58 6.99 -23.90
CA SER A 101 -12.12 6.16 -22.83
C SER A 101 -11.54 6.54 -21.47
N ILE A 102 -12.36 6.47 -20.42
CA ILE A 102 -11.97 6.78 -19.03
C ILE A 102 -10.75 5.93 -18.60
N ASP A 103 -10.62 4.70 -19.08
CA ASP A 103 -9.49 3.83 -18.76
C ASP A 103 -8.17 4.37 -19.36
N VAL A 104 -8.21 4.99 -20.55
CA VAL A 104 -7.05 5.66 -21.17
C VAL A 104 -6.63 6.87 -20.32
N VAL A 105 -7.60 7.67 -19.88
CA VAL A 105 -7.34 8.87 -19.07
C VAL A 105 -6.76 8.49 -17.70
N ARG A 106 -7.27 7.44 -17.06
CA ARG A 106 -6.71 6.91 -15.82
C ARG A 106 -5.30 6.36 -16.03
N HIS A 107 -5.06 5.64 -17.13
CA HIS A 107 -3.72 5.15 -17.48
C HIS A 107 -2.72 6.30 -17.71
N ALA A 108 -3.18 7.39 -18.34
CA ALA A 108 -2.39 8.62 -18.50
C ALA A 108 -2.02 9.26 -17.16
N SER A 109 -2.96 9.38 -16.24
CA SER A 109 -2.72 9.91 -14.89
C SER A 109 -1.63 9.12 -14.15
N MET A 110 -1.63 7.80 -14.33
CA MET A 110 -0.62 6.92 -13.72
C MET A 110 0.77 7.01 -14.37
N GLY A 111 0.97 7.81 -15.41
CA GLY A 111 2.24 7.88 -16.14
C GLY A 111 2.45 6.73 -17.13
N GLY A 112 1.35 6.11 -17.58
CA GLY A 112 1.37 5.06 -18.60
C GLY A 112 1.77 5.54 -19.99
N PHE A 113 1.87 6.84 -20.22
CA PHE A 113 2.35 7.42 -21.47
C PHE A 113 3.68 8.13 -21.30
N SER A 114 4.57 7.96 -22.27
CA SER A 114 5.84 8.66 -22.34
C SER A 114 6.06 9.18 -23.75
N LEU A 115 6.73 10.33 -23.85
CA LEU A 115 7.43 10.69 -25.09
C LEU A 115 8.63 9.73 -25.25
N GLU A 116 9.07 9.44 -26.48
CA GLU A 116 10.20 8.52 -26.70
C GLU A 116 11.38 8.88 -25.78
N ASP A 117 11.72 7.93 -24.90
CA ASP A 117 12.89 7.86 -24.02
C ASP A 117 13.19 9.02 -23.05
N LYS A 118 12.23 9.89 -22.69
CA LYS A 118 12.59 11.09 -21.90
C LYS A 118 11.76 11.42 -20.66
N ARG A 119 10.44 11.20 -20.64
CA ARG A 119 9.63 11.51 -19.44
C ARG A 119 8.23 10.91 -19.48
N PRO A 120 7.71 10.41 -18.33
CA PRO A 120 6.29 10.12 -18.20
C PRO A 120 5.50 11.43 -18.33
N LEU A 121 4.41 11.37 -19.08
CA LEU A 121 3.49 12.49 -19.28
C LEU A 121 2.35 12.42 -18.25
N THR A 122 2.01 13.56 -17.66
CA THR A 122 0.78 13.69 -16.85
C THR A 122 -0.42 14.01 -17.74
N MET A 123 -1.63 13.90 -17.19
CA MET A 123 -2.84 14.25 -17.94
C MET A 123 -2.88 15.73 -18.37
N GLU A 124 -2.35 16.63 -17.52
CA GLU A 124 -2.20 18.05 -17.84
C GLU A 124 -1.29 18.25 -19.06
N ASP A 125 -0.13 17.58 -19.06
CA ASP A 125 0.83 17.64 -20.16
C ASP A 125 0.21 17.16 -21.48
N ILE A 126 -0.59 16.09 -21.42
CA ILE A 126 -1.29 15.54 -22.58
C ILE A 126 -2.33 16.56 -23.10
N LEU A 127 -3.15 17.14 -22.22
CA LEU A 127 -4.13 18.15 -22.63
C LEU A 127 -3.48 19.38 -23.27
N ILE A 128 -2.34 19.82 -22.74
CA ILE A 128 -1.55 20.93 -23.30
C ILE A 128 -1.03 20.56 -24.70
N LEU A 129 -0.47 19.37 -24.87
CA LEU A 129 0.06 18.92 -26.16
C LEU A 129 -1.04 18.71 -27.20
N ILE A 130 -2.23 18.25 -26.80
CA ILE A 130 -3.40 18.18 -27.70
C ILE A 130 -3.84 19.60 -28.09
N ARG A 131 -3.95 20.53 -27.13
CA ARG A 131 -4.34 21.93 -27.40
C ARG A 131 -3.45 22.62 -28.42
N HIS A 132 -2.13 22.39 -28.35
CA HIS A 132 -1.16 22.97 -29.28
C HIS A 132 -0.95 22.14 -30.56
N ARG A 133 -1.75 21.09 -30.79
CA ARG A 133 -1.63 20.16 -31.93
C ARG A 133 -0.23 19.57 -32.08
N PHE A 134 0.33 19.08 -30.98
CA PHE A 134 1.59 18.32 -30.96
C PHE A 134 1.37 16.82 -31.00
N ILE A 135 0.23 16.35 -30.48
CA ILE A 135 -0.16 14.94 -30.43
C ILE A 135 -1.50 14.76 -31.17
N SER A 136 -1.71 13.58 -31.77
CA SER A 136 -2.99 13.20 -32.37
C SER A 136 -4.10 13.09 -31.31
N THR A 137 -5.31 13.52 -31.64
CA THR A 137 -6.50 13.33 -30.79
C THR A 137 -6.99 11.88 -30.78
N GLN A 138 -6.54 11.04 -31.72
CA GLN A 138 -6.97 9.65 -31.79
C GLN A 138 -6.52 8.83 -30.59
N GLN A 139 -7.35 7.86 -30.19
CA GLN A 139 -7.06 6.99 -29.06
C GLN A 139 -5.78 6.17 -29.32
N PRO A 140 -4.86 6.07 -28.34
CA PRO A 140 -3.73 5.16 -28.43
C PRO A 140 -4.20 3.70 -28.43
N TYR A 141 -3.49 2.81 -29.15
CA TYR A 141 -3.85 1.40 -29.35
C TYR A 141 -3.98 0.63 -28.01
N LEU A 142 -5.20 0.54 -27.47
CA LEU A 142 -5.55 -0.16 -26.23
C LEU A 142 -5.33 -1.68 -26.29
N MET A 143 -5.26 -2.26 -27.49
CA MET A 143 -5.17 -3.71 -27.70
C MET A 143 -3.94 -4.35 -27.03
N LYS A 144 -2.84 -3.59 -26.85
CA LYS A 144 -1.61 -4.09 -26.22
C LYS A 144 -1.77 -4.36 -24.70
N ILE A 145 -2.82 -3.84 -24.07
CA ILE A 145 -2.93 -3.81 -22.60
C ILE A 145 -3.79 -4.95 -22.02
N GLU A 146 -4.56 -5.64 -22.86
CA GLU A 146 -5.55 -6.63 -22.40
C GLU A 146 -4.92 -7.92 -21.83
N GLY A 147 -3.83 -8.40 -22.42
CA GLY A 147 -3.14 -9.61 -21.98
C GLY A 147 -2.64 -9.51 -20.53
N PRO A 148 -1.77 -8.55 -20.19
CA PRO A 148 -1.29 -8.33 -18.82
C PRO A 148 -2.42 -8.11 -17.82
N ARG A 149 -3.49 -7.41 -18.23
CA ARG A 149 -4.65 -7.13 -17.38
C ARG A 149 -5.30 -8.40 -16.83
N ARG A 150 -5.56 -9.39 -17.69
CA ARG A 150 -6.21 -10.65 -17.29
C ARG A 150 -5.35 -11.43 -16.29
N ALA A 151 -4.04 -11.51 -16.52
CA ALA A 151 -3.12 -12.20 -15.63
C ALA A 151 -3.05 -11.55 -14.24
N ILE A 152 -3.01 -10.21 -14.17
CA ILE A 152 -2.98 -9.48 -12.89
C ILE A 152 -4.28 -9.69 -12.11
N MET A 153 -5.43 -9.63 -12.77
CA MET A 153 -6.73 -9.88 -12.12
C MET A 153 -6.79 -11.30 -11.54
N PHE A 154 -6.33 -12.30 -12.31
CA PHE A 154 -6.28 -13.69 -11.84
C PHE A 154 -5.40 -13.84 -10.58
N LEU A 155 -4.24 -13.19 -10.56
CA LEU A 155 -3.32 -13.24 -9.41
C LEU A 155 -3.94 -12.60 -8.15
N LYS A 156 -4.64 -11.48 -8.31
CA LYS A 156 -5.37 -10.82 -7.22
C LYS A 156 -6.50 -11.70 -6.66
N THR A 157 -7.24 -12.40 -7.52
CA THR A 157 -8.28 -13.35 -7.07
C THR A 157 -7.70 -14.47 -6.21
N ILE A 158 -6.56 -15.05 -6.61
CA ILE A 158 -5.88 -16.09 -5.82
C ILE A 158 -5.47 -15.53 -4.45
N ALA A 159 -4.89 -14.32 -4.41
CA ALA A 159 -4.52 -13.69 -3.15
C ALA A 159 -5.73 -13.45 -2.24
N CYS A 160 -6.87 -13.01 -2.78
CA CYS A 160 -8.12 -12.87 -2.02
C CYS A 160 -8.61 -14.20 -1.45
N ILE A 161 -8.56 -15.29 -2.22
CA ILE A 161 -8.95 -16.62 -1.74
C ILE A 161 -8.04 -17.06 -0.59
N GLN A 162 -6.73 -16.90 -0.73
CA GLN A 162 -5.76 -17.25 0.32
C GLN A 162 -5.96 -16.41 1.59
N ALA A 163 -6.24 -15.12 1.43
CA ALA A 163 -6.54 -14.19 2.51
C ALA A 163 -7.82 -14.58 3.27
N LEU A 164 -8.90 -14.86 2.53
CA LEU A 164 -10.18 -15.29 3.10
C LEU A 164 -10.04 -16.63 3.82
N TRP A 165 -9.24 -17.56 3.27
CA TRP A 165 -8.96 -18.84 3.92
C TRP A 165 -8.25 -18.68 5.26
N LEU A 166 -7.19 -17.85 5.31
CA LEU A 166 -6.50 -17.55 6.57
C LEU A 166 -7.44 -16.87 7.58
N GLY A 167 -8.25 -15.91 7.12
CA GLY A 167 -9.26 -15.25 7.94
C GLY A 167 -10.30 -16.23 8.51
N ALA A 168 -10.82 -17.13 7.67
CA ALA A 168 -11.76 -18.16 8.08
C ALA A 168 -11.15 -19.11 9.13
N GLN A 169 -9.88 -19.49 8.98
CA GLN A 169 -9.17 -20.28 10.00
C GLN A 169 -9.10 -19.53 11.34
N CYS A 170 -8.73 -18.25 11.34
CA CYS A 170 -8.67 -17.46 12.58
C CYS A 170 -10.04 -17.30 13.23
N ILE A 171 -11.09 -17.01 12.46
CA ILE A 171 -12.47 -16.83 12.95
C ILE A 171 -13.01 -18.13 13.55
N ALA A 172 -12.83 -19.27 12.86
CA ALA A 172 -13.30 -20.55 13.36
C ALA A 172 -12.59 -20.98 14.65
N ARG A 173 -11.30 -20.64 14.82
CA ARG A 173 -10.55 -20.88 16.06
C ARG A 173 -11.10 -20.06 17.22
N GLU A 174 -11.39 -18.78 16.99
CA GLU A 174 -12.00 -17.92 18.00
C GLU A 174 -13.40 -18.43 18.39
N ALA A 175 -14.20 -18.88 17.43
CA ALA A 175 -15.55 -19.41 17.67
C ALA A 175 -15.56 -20.66 18.57
N ILE A 176 -14.52 -21.51 18.48
CA ILE A 176 -14.35 -22.72 19.31
C ILE A 176 -13.59 -22.41 20.61
N GLY A 177 -13.07 -21.19 20.77
CA GLY A 177 -12.26 -20.80 21.93
C GLY A 177 -10.85 -21.41 21.93
N LEU A 178 -10.30 -21.69 20.75
CA LEU A 178 -8.91 -22.13 20.59
C LEU A 178 -7.96 -20.94 20.47
N PRO A 179 -6.77 -21.00 21.09
CA PRO A 179 -5.78 -19.94 20.96
C PRO A 179 -5.29 -19.83 19.51
N ILE A 180 -5.01 -18.58 19.12
CA ILE A 180 -4.47 -18.19 17.81
C ILE A 180 -3.01 -17.76 18.02
N SER A 181 -2.11 -18.19 17.14
CA SER A 181 -0.71 -17.80 17.26
C SER A 181 -0.50 -16.31 17.00
N THR A 182 0.53 -15.73 17.62
CA THR A 182 0.90 -14.32 17.39
C THR A 182 1.23 -14.06 15.91
N LEU A 183 1.81 -15.04 15.20
CA LEU A 183 2.07 -14.96 13.76
C LEU A 183 0.78 -14.92 12.93
N GLU A 184 -0.21 -15.74 13.25
CA GLU A 184 -1.51 -15.73 12.55
C GLU A 184 -2.23 -14.38 12.74
N ILE A 185 -2.28 -13.86 13.97
CA ILE A 185 -2.89 -12.55 14.26
C ILE A 185 -2.16 -11.43 13.51
N GLY A 186 -0.83 -11.42 13.57
CA GLY A 186 -0.01 -10.41 12.89
C GLY A 186 -0.18 -10.47 11.37
N THR A 187 -0.11 -11.66 10.80
CA THR A 187 -0.31 -11.89 9.35
C THR A 187 -1.70 -11.47 8.91
N LEU A 188 -2.74 -11.74 9.71
CA LEU A 188 -4.10 -11.31 9.42
C LEU A 188 -4.21 -9.77 9.28
N GLY A 189 -3.45 -9.01 10.08
CA GLY A 189 -3.39 -7.55 9.98
C GLY A 189 -2.80 -7.08 8.64
N TYR A 190 -1.68 -7.68 8.22
CA TYR A 190 -1.08 -7.39 6.91
C TYR A 190 -1.99 -7.79 5.75
N VAL A 191 -2.64 -8.95 5.86
CA VAL A 191 -3.57 -9.45 4.85
C VAL A 191 -4.79 -8.54 4.72
N LEU A 192 -5.38 -8.08 5.83
CA LEU A 192 -6.50 -7.13 5.79
C LEU A 192 -6.09 -5.80 5.12
N LEU A 193 -4.92 -5.28 5.47
CA LEU A 193 -4.41 -4.07 4.85
C LEU A 193 -4.13 -4.25 3.35
N ALA A 194 -3.58 -5.41 2.95
CA ALA A 194 -3.42 -5.77 1.54
C ALA A 194 -4.78 -5.88 0.82
N LEU A 195 -5.82 -6.44 1.46
CA LEU A 195 -7.17 -6.49 0.88
C LEU A 195 -7.76 -5.09 0.68
N VAL A 196 -7.54 -4.16 1.62
CA VAL A 196 -7.95 -2.77 1.45
C VAL A 196 -7.21 -2.13 0.27
N ILE A 197 -5.89 -2.30 0.17
CA ILE A 197 -5.10 -1.80 -0.97
C ILE A 197 -5.62 -2.39 -2.28
N GLN A 198 -5.90 -3.70 -2.31
CA GLN A 198 -6.45 -4.35 -3.47
C GLN A 198 -7.83 -3.78 -3.83
N ALA A 199 -8.74 -3.62 -2.86
CA ALA A 199 -10.07 -3.04 -3.11
C ALA A 199 -10.00 -1.61 -3.67
N VAL A 200 -9.06 -0.80 -3.16
CA VAL A 200 -8.76 0.53 -3.68
C VAL A 200 -8.21 0.45 -5.11
N ASP A 201 -7.29 -0.46 -5.35
CA ASP A 201 -6.69 -0.68 -6.66
C ASP A 201 -7.68 -1.16 -7.71
N TRP A 202 -8.71 -1.91 -7.33
CA TRP A 202 -9.75 -2.37 -8.25
C TRP A 202 -10.50 -1.22 -8.94
N LEU A 203 -10.48 -0.01 -8.36
CA LEU A 203 -11.04 1.20 -8.95
C LEU A 203 -10.19 1.77 -10.10
N LEU A 204 -8.97 1.26 -10.28
CA LEU A 204 -8.01 1.71 -11.28
C LEU A 204 -7.79 0.65 -12.36
N PRO A 205 -7.43 1.08 -13.59
CA PRO A 205 -7.11 0.18 -14.67
C PRO A 205 -5.95 -0.75 -14.29
N GLN A 206 -6.17 -2.06 -14.36
CA GLN A 206 -5.17 -3.09 -14.06
C GLN A 206 -4.23 -3.28 -15.26
N HIS A 207 -3.48 -2.25 -15.60
CA HIS A 207 -2.63 -2.22 -16.80
C HIS A 207 -1.20 -2.51 -16.36
N GLY A 208 -0.49 -3.32 -17.15
CA GLY A 208 0.93 -3.72 -16.99
C GLY A 208 1.88 -2.58 -16.55
N ASP A 209 3.16 -2.89 -16.30
CA ASP A 209 4.27 -1.91 -16.39
C ASP A 209 4.45 -1.36 -17.84
N VAL A 210 3.38 -1.37 -18.63
CA VAL A 210 3.38 -1.05 -20.05
C VAL A 210 3.31 0.46 -20.18
N VAL A 211 4.46 1.06 -20.42
CA VAL A 211 4.54 2.44 -20.87
C VAL A 211 4.35 2.47 -22.38
N MET A 212 3.35 3.23 -22.83
CA MET A 212 3.03 3.41 -24.24
C MET A 212 3.72 4.67 -24.76
N PRO A 213 4.52 4.58 -25.84
CA PRO A 213 5.07 5.76 -26.48
C PRO A 213 3.94 6.53 -27.17
N ILE A 214 3.88 7.85 -26.96
CA ILE A 214 3.05 8.74 -27.77
C ILE A 214 3.94 9.42 -28.81
N PHE A 215 3.58 9.26 -30.07
CA PHE A 215 4.28 9.88 -31.20
C PHE A 215 3.81 11.33 -31.42
N LEU A 216 4.77 12.21 -31.68
CA LEU A 216 4.50 13.58 -32.09
C LEU A 216 4.03 13.63 -33.55
N LEU A 217 3.22 14.64 -33.87
CA LEU A 217 2.83 14.92 -35.25
C LEU A 217 4.06 15.29 -36.11
N PRO A 218 4.06 14.94 -37.41
CA PRO A 218 5.19 15.21 -38.29
C PRO A 218 5.54 16.71 -38.33
N GLY A 219 6.83 17.03 -38.20
CA GLY A 219 7.34 18.41 -38.16
C GLY A 219 7.39 19.05 -36.77
N LYS A 220 7.10 18.31 -35.69
CA LYS A 220 7.21 18.78 -34.30
C LYS A 220 8.42 18.18 -33.58
N THR A 221 9.13 19.00 -32.80
CA THR A 221 10.33 18.56 -32.06
C THR A 221 10.02 18.32 -30.58
N TYR A 222 10.72 17.36 -29.97
CA TYR A 222 10.66 17.11 -28.52
C TYR A 222 11.01 18.34 -27.66
N GLN A 223 11.94 19.18 -28.12
CA GLN A 223 12.33 20.40 -27.41
C GLN A 223 11.17 21.40 -27.34
N ASP A 224 10.38 21.50 -28.42
CA ASP A 224 9.24 22.41 -28.48
C ASP A 224 8.08 21.93 -27.60
N ALA A 225 7.83 20.61 -27.59
CA ALA A 225 6.90 19.99 -26.63
C ALA A 225 7.34 20.23 -25.18
N GLY A 226 8.65 20.21 -24.91
CA GLY A 226 9.24 20.59 -23.62
C GLY A 226 8.91 22.00 -23.19
N ARG A 227 9.11 22.97 -24.09
CA ARG A 227 8.87 24.40 -23.84
C ARG A 227 7.40 24.72 -23.61
N ILE A 228 6.51 24.12 -24.39
CA ILE A 228 5.06 24.39 -24.30
C ILE A 228 4.49 23.87 -22.98
N MET A 229 4.96 22.71 -22.50
CA MET A 229 4.56 22.20 -21.19
C MET A 229 5.01 23.10 -20.02
N GLN A 230 6.01 23.94 -20.23
CA GLN A 230 6.49 24.90 -19.21
C GLN A 230 5.74 26.24 -19.26
N GLN A 231 4.92 26.49 -20.28
CA GLN A 231 4.15 27.73 -20.36
C GLN A 231 3.00 27.71 -19.33
N PRO A 232 2.69 28.86 -18.69
CA PRO A 232 1.53 28.97 -17.84
C PRO A 232 0.28 28.84 -18.71
N SER A 233 -0.21 27.61 -18.79
CA SER A 233 -1.43 27.29 -19.52
C SER A 233 -2.58 27.94 -18.78
N GLY A 234 -3.49 28.65 -19.46
CA GLY A 234 -4.70 29.24 -18.85
C GLY A 234 -5.68 28.21 -18.24
N ILE A 235 -5.26 26.96 -18.09
CA ILE A 235 -5.80 26.01 -17.13
C ILE A 235 -5.25 26.52 -15.79
N GLU A 236 -6.07 27.20 -14.98
CA GLU A 236 -5.66 27.67 -13.64
C GLU A 236 -4.73 26.63 -13.01
N HIS A 237 -3.56 27.06 -12.50
CA HIS A 237 -2.57 26.23 -11.81
C HIS A 237 -3.23 25.57 -10.58
N THR A 238 -4.07 24.57 -10.86
CA THR A 238 -4.83 23.77 -9.90
C THR A 238 -3.87 22.88 -9.14
N LYS A 239 -2.75 22.52 -9.77
CA LYS A 239 -1.61 21.79 -9.21
C LYS A 239 -1.14 22.31 -7.85
N SER A 240 -0.92 23.62 -7.69
CA SER A 240 -0.41 24.17 -6.42
C SER A 240 -1.43 24.04 -5.27
N ARG A 241 -2.73 24.17 -5.59
CA ARG A 241 -3.80 24.11 -4.59
C ARG A 241 -4.20 22.66 -4.31
N SER A 242 -4.23 21.77 -5.31
CA SER A 242 -4.49 20.34 -5.15
C SER A 242 -3.38 19.63 -4.39
N GLU A 243 -2.11 19.94 -4.64
CA GLU A 243 -0.95 19.33 -3.95
C GLU A 243 -1.03 19.54 -2.42
N ILE A 244 -1.48 20.71 -1.95
CA ILE A 244 -1.61 20.99 -0.51
C ILE A 244 -2.74 20.16 0.12
N TYR A 245 -3.92 20.08 -0.52
CA TYR A 245 -5.03 19.30 0.00
C TYR A 245 -4.75 17.79 -0.07
N GLU A 246 -4.13 17.32 -1.15
CA GLU A 246 -3.71 15.92 -1.29
C GLU A 246 -2.67 15.53 -0.24
N THR A 247 -1.68 16.39 0.03
CA THR A 247 -0.68 16.15 1.07
C THR A 247 -1.31 16.08 2.46
N ARG A 248 -2.24 16.99 2.78
CA ARG A 248 -2.95 16.99 4.08
C ARG A 248 -3.86 15.78 4.23
N PHE A 249 -4.61 15.43 3.17
CA PHE A 249 -5.47 14.25 3.16
C PHE A 249 -4.64 12.95 3.32
N ALA A 250 -3.53 12.84 2.58
CA ALA A 250 -2.58 11.74 2.71
C ALA A 250 -2.04 11.63 4.15
N GLY A 251 -1.70 12.75 4.77
CA GLY A 251 -1.25 12.79 6.16
C GLY A 251 -2.28 12.22 7.14
N ILE A 252 -3.55 12.66 7.05
CA ILE A 252 -4.65 12.19 7.91
C ILE A 252 -4.89 10.69 7.72
N LEU A 253 -4.88 10.23 6.46
CA LEU A 253 -5.09 8.84 6.12
C LEU A 253 -3.95 7.94 6.64
N CYS A 254 -2.71 8.40 6.50
CA CYS A 254 -1.54 7.72 7.05
C CYS A 254 -1.62 7.62 8.58
N ILE A 255 -2.04 8.70 9.25
CA ILE A 255 -2.30 8.70 10.70
C ILE A 255 -3.31 7.61 11.08
N ALA A 256 -4.46 7.62 10.41
CA ALA A 256 -5.54 6.68 10.68
C ALA A 256 -5.09 5.23 10.47
N ALA A 257 -4.33 4.97 9.40
CA ALA A 257 -3.78 3.65 9.12
C ALA A 257 -2.76 3.19 10.19
N CYS A 258 -1.88 4.07 10.67
CA CYS A 258 -0.90 3.75 11.72
C CYS A 258 -1.58 3.39 13.04
N ILE A 259 -2.58 4.19 13.43
CA ILE A 259 -3.40 3.92 14.62
C ILE A 259 -4.12 2.58 14.45
N GLY A 260 -4.76 2.35 13.30
CA GLY A 260 -5.49 1.11 13.01
C GLY A 260 -4.61 -0.13 13.11
N PHE A 261 -3.41 -0.11 12.51
CA PHE A 261 -2.49 -1.24 12.57
C PHE A 261 -1.86 -1.42 13.97
N GLY A 262 -1.56 -0.33 14.68
CA GLY A 262 -1.10 -0.41 16.08
C GLY A 262 -2.16 -1.04 17.00
N LEU A 263 -3.42 -0.63 16.86
CA LEU A 263 -4.56 -1.24 17.55
C LEU A 263 -4.73 -2.73 17.19
N TRP A 264 -4.48 -3.09 15.92
CA TRP A 264 -4.48 -4.49 15.50
C TRP A 264 -3.43 -5.32 16.25
N CYS A 265 -2.22 -4.80 16.43
CA CYS A 265 -1.16 -5.48 17.19
C CYS A 265 -1.55 -5.69 18.67
N CYS A 266 -2.37 -4.79 19.23
CA CYS A 266 -2.91 -4.93 20.57
C CYS A 266 -3.93 -6.08 20.71
N LEU A 267 -4.44 -6.68 19.63
CA LEU A 267 -5.28 -7.88 19.74
C LEU A 267 -4.50 -9.06 20.36
N ALA A 268 -3.19 -9.14 20.10
CA ALA A 268 -2.31 -10.15 20.68
C ALA A 268 -1.78 -9.77 22.09
N TRP A 269 -2.40 -8.79 22.78
CA TRP A 269 -1.90 -8.28 24.07
C TRP A 269 -1.81 -9.33 25.19
N ASN A 270 -2.75 -10.28 25.16
CA ASN A 270 -2.86 -11.36 26.15
C ASN A 270 -2.22 -12.67 25.68
N ASN A 271 -1.56 -12.69 24.52
CA ASN A 271 -0.88 -13.89 24.04
C ASN A 271 0.28 -14.27 24.99
N GLU A 272 0.53 -15.58 25.07
CA GLU A 272 1.65 -16.14 25.79
C GLU A 272 2.93 -16.00 24.94
N PHE A 273 3.95 -15.38 25.54
CA PHE A 273 5.27 -15.24 24.94
C PHE A 273 6.29 -16.10 25.72
N PRO A 274 7.39 -16.54 25.07
CA PRO A 274 8.39 -17.37 25.73
C PRO A 274 9.01 -16.72 26.98
N SER A 275 9.12 -15.38 26.99
CA SER A 275 9.62 -14.63 28.14
C SER A 275 8.74 -13.42 28.51
N ARG A 276 8.79 -13.03 29.79
CA ARG A 276 8.14 -11.80 30.28
C ARG A 276 8.73 -10.53 29.65
N ILE A 277 9.98 -10.58 29.19
CA ILE A 277 10.65 -9.45 28.54
C ILE A 277 10.08 -9.28 27.14
N GLU A 278 10.01 -10.35 26.34
CA GLU A 278 9.40 -10.34 25.00
C GLU A 278 7.94 -9.85 25.07
N GLN A 279 7.15 -10.32 26.04
CA GLN A 279 5.77 -9.82 26.22
C GLN A 279 5.71 -8.32 26.53
N LYS A 280 6.59 -7.80 27.40
CA LYS A 280 6.64 -6.37 27.70
C LYS A 280 7.08 -5.57 26.48
N MET A 281 8.08 -6.06 25.75
CA MET A 281 8.58 -5.40 24.54
C MET A 281 7.49 -5.38 23.45
N TRP A 282 6.77 -6.47 23.23
CA TRP A 282 5.61 -6.51 22.31
C TRP A 282 4.59 -5.42 22.64
N ARG A 283 4.22 -5.30 23.92
CA ARG A 283 3.25 -4.29 24.39
C ARG A 283 3.75 -2.87 24.17
N ILE A 284 5.01 -2.59 24.53
CA ILE A 284 5.63 -1.28 24.34
C ILE A 284 5.71 -0.95 22.84
N CYS A 285 6.18 -1.89 22.02
CA CYS A 285 6.31 -1.69 20.58
C CYS A 285 4.96 -1.55 19.85
N SER A 286 3.92 -2.26 20.30
CA SER A 286 2.56 -2.10 19.75
C SER A 286 2.02 -0.69 19.98
N ILE A 287 2.22 -0.15 21.19
CA ILE A 287 1.85 1.23 21.53
C ILE A 287 2.72 2.23 20.77
N LEU A 288 4.05 2.04 20.78
CA LEU A 288 4.99 2.92 20.06
C LEU A 288 4.77 2.90 18.56
N SER A 289 4.16 1.86 17.97
CA SER A 289 3.80 1.85 16.56
C SER A 289 2.68 2.86 16.22
N MET A 290 1.92 3.35 17.21
CA MET A 290 0.79 4.25 16.98
C MET A 290 1.19 5.73 16.86
N PHE A 291 2.34 6.16 17.38
CA PHE A 291 2.64 7.60 17.61
C PHE A 291 3.64 8.29 16.66
N PRO A 292 4.71 7.63 16.14
CA PRO A 292 5.81 8.32 15.45
C PRO A 292 5.39 8.99 14.15
N LEU A 293 4.64 8.29 13.29
CA LEU A 293 4.19 8.83 12.00
C LEU A 293 3.06 9.86 12.16
N PRO A 294 2.11 9.70 13.12
CA PRO A 294 1.13 10.75 13.37
C PRO A 294 1.68 12.07 13.88
N ALA A 295 2.70 12.01 14.74
CA ALA A 295 3.40 13.22 15.20
C ALA A 295 4.06 13.98 14.03
N ILE A 296 4.53 13.26 13.01
CA ILE A 296 5.10 13.85 11.79
C ILE A 296 4.03 14.46 10.89
N ALA A 297 2.93 13.76 10.63
CA ALA A 297 1.86 14.29 9.79
C ALA A 297 1.24 15.55 10.42
N LEU A 298 1.11 15.56 11.75
CA LEU A 298 0.72 16.75 12.50
C LEU A 298 1.76 17.87 12.38
N SER A 299 3.06 17.56 12.50
CA SER A 299 4.11 18.58 12.37
C SER A 299 4.16 19.20 10.96
N ILE A 300 3.96 18.42 9.89
CA ILE A 300 3.83 18.93 8.51
C ILE A 300 2.65 19.91 8.41
N SER A 301 1.49 19.56 8.99
CA SER A 301 0.30 20.40 8.92
C SER A 301 0.40 21.70 9.74
N VAL A 302 1.18 21.69 10.81
CA VAL A 302 1.39 22.86 11.70
C VAL A 302 2.50 23.78 11.17
N LEU A 303 3.50 23.23 10.45
CA LEU A 303 4.64 23.99 9.91
C LEU A 303 4.45 24.49 8.47
N ASP A 304 3.25 24.37 7.90
CA ASP A 304 2.95 24.70 6.51
C ASP A 304 3.49 26.11 6.14
N PRO A 305 4.48 26.20 5.22
CA PRO A 305 5.11 27.46 4.84
C PRO A 305 4.13 28.47 4.22
N SER A 306 3.02 27.98 3.68
CA SER A 306 2.01 28.76 2.92
C SER A 306 1.22 29.78 3.75
N LEU A 307 1.28 29.74 5.09
CA LEU A 307 0.44 30.55 5.96
C LEU A 307 1.10 31.81 6.57
N HIS A 308 2.44 31.97 6.58
CA HIS A 308 3.07 33.15 7.20
C HIS A 308 4.43 33.56 6.58
N PRO A 309 4.66 34.87 6.28
CA PRO A 309 5.88 35.37 5.66
C PRO A 309 7.06 35.61 6.64
N ASP A 310 8.25 35.16 6.18
CA ASP A 310 9.67 35.54 6.41
C ASP A 310 10.37 35.62 7.79
N GLY A 311 11.48 34.87 7.91
CA GLY A 311 12.51 34.99 8.97
C GLY A 311 13.64 33.93 8.90
N SER A 312 14.87 34.30 9.31
CA SER A 312 16.08 33.43 9.29
C SER A 312 15.94 32.16 10.15
N LEU A 313 15.26 32.26 11.31
CA LEU A 313 14.95 31.13 12.19
C LEU A 313 14.05 30.07 11.50
N ARG A 314 13.13 30.50 10.63
CA ARG A 314 12.20 29.60 9.91
C ARG A 314 12.93 28.78 8.84
N HIS A 315 14.01 29.31 8.26
CA HIS A 315 14.85 28.58 7.31
C HIS A 315 15.64 27.45 7.98
N LEU A 316 16.17 27.69 9.18
CA LEU A 316 16.82 26.66 9.99
C LEU A 316 15.83 25.56 10.41
N ILE A 317 14.62 25.95 10.82
CA ILE A 317 13.58 25.02 11.23
C ILE A 317 13.13 24.15 10.05
N SER A 318 12.82 24.73 8.88
CA SER A 318 12.28 23.96 7.75
C SER A 318 13.33 23.12 7.03
N LYS A 319 14.57 23.60 6.93
CA LYS A 319 15.62 22.91 6.14
C LYS A 319 16.49 21.95 6.94
N ILE A 320 16.60 22.12 8.26
CA ILE A 320 17.50 21.29 9.09
C ILE A 320 16.72 20.54 10.17
N ILE A 321 15.99 21.25 11.03
CA ILE A 321 15.31 20.61 12.17
C ILE A 321 14.20 19.66 11.69
N PHE A 322 13.35 20.14 10.78
CA PHE A 322 12.24 19.35 10.24
C PHE A 322 12.68 18.03 9.57
N PRO A 323 13.62 18.01 8.61
CA PRO A 323 14.04 16.75 7.99
C PRO A 323 14.80 15.83 8.96
N LEU A 324 15.52 16.38 9.95
CA LEU A 324 16.21 15.58 10.96
C LEU A 324 15.20 14.89 11.90
N VAL A 325 14.19 15.62 12.38
CA VAL A 325 13.11 15.08 13.22
C VAL A 325 12.28 14.06 12.42
N LEU A 326 11.99 14.35 11.16
CA LEU A 326 11.32 13.43 10.23
C LEU A 326 12.12 12.13 10.08
N GLY A 327 13.42 12.23 9.76
CA GLY A 327 14.29 11.09 9.59
C GLY A 327 14.41 10.23 10.85
N LEU A 328 14.59 10.86 12.01
CA LEU A 328 14.66 10.16 13.31
C LEU A 328 13.34 9.45 13.64
N SER A 329 12.21 10.08 13.39
CA SER A 329 10.89 9.51 13.68
C SER A 329 10.55 8.34 12.75
N VAL A 330 10.89 8.44 11.46
CA VAL A 330 10.76 7.31 10.51
C VAL A 330 11.70 6.16 10.89
N ALA A 331 12.94 6.46 11.31
CA ALA A 331 13.88 5.44 11.75
C ALA A 331 13.38 4.72 13.02
N LEU A 332 12.88 5.46 14.00
CA LEU A 332 12.31 4.91 15.23
C LEU A 332 11.08 4.04 14.92
N TYR A 333 10.17 4.52 14.07
CA TYR A 333 9.01 3.76 13.64
C TYR A 333 9.41 2.43 12.97
N THR A 334 10.33 2.51 12.02
CA THR A 334 10.81 1.34 11.26
C THR A 334 11.50 0.34 12.19
N PHE A 335 12.26 0.82 13.16
CA PHE A 335 12.89 -0.03 14.18
C PHE A 335 11.86 -0.75 15.04
N VAL A 336 10.86 -0.03 15.55
CA VAL A 336 9.76 -0.60 16.33
C VAL A 336 9.00 -1.65 15.51
N ARG A 337 8.71 -1.36 14.24
CA ARG A 337 8.02 -2.28 13.33
C ARG A 337 8.83 -3.54 13.03
N PHE A 338 10.12 -3.37 12.77
CA PHE A 338 11.03 -4.50 12.58
C PHE A 338 11.01 -5.43 13.80
N PHE A 339 11.05 -4.86 15.01
CA PHE A 339 10.96 -5.64 16.24
C PHE A 339 9.64 -6.42 16.34
N VAL A 340 8.49 -5.77 16.08
CA VAL A 340 7.18 -6.43 16.09
C VAL A 340 7.15 -7.60 15.11
N VAL A 341 7.65 -7.42 13.89
CA VAL A 341 7.71 -8.49 12.87
C VAL A 341 8.59 -9.65 13.35
N VAL A 342 9.77 -9.37 13.89
CA VAL A 342 10.69 -10.39 14.41
C VAL A 342 10.06 -11.18 15.56
N GLU A 343 9.35 -10.51 16.47
CA GLU A 343 8.63 -11.14 17.57
C GLU A 343 7.51 -12.08 17.09
N MET A 344 6.83 -11.77 15.98
CA MET A 344 5.83 -12.68 15.39
C MET A 344 6.44 -14.05 15.04
N PHE A 345 7.68 -14.07 14.53
CA PHE A 345 8.39 -15.31 14.19
C PHE A 345 8.99 -15.98 15.42
N ILE A 346 9.57 -15.20 16.33
CA ILE A 346 10.12 -15.70 17.60
C ILE A 346 9.05 -16.39 18.45
N GLY A 347 7.81 -15.89 18.41
CA GLY A 347 6.67 -16.47 19.11
C GLY A 347 6.33 -17.90 18.69
N LEU A 348 6.78 -18.36 17.51
CA LEU A 348 6.61 -19.76 17.10
C LEU A 348 7.40 -20.76 17.96
N ARG A 349 8.40 -20.28 18.72
CA ARG A 349 9.25 -21.15 19.55
C ARG A 349 8.50 -21.77 20.72
N GLN A 350 7.47 -21.11 21.24
CA GLN A 350 6.63 -21.62 22.31
C GLN A 350 5.20 -21.11 22.10
N MET A 351 4.26 -22.04 21.94
CA MET A 351 2.85 -21.72 21.71
C MET A 351 1.96 -22.60 22.59
N PRO A 352 0.76 -22.11 22.97
CA PRO A 352 -0.22 -22.93 23.68
C PRO A 352 -0.56 -24.20 22.89
N ALA A 353 -0.73 -25.35 23.56
CA ALA A 353 -1.06 -26.61 22.89
C ALA A 353 -2.33 -26.53 22.01
N GLY A 354 -3.29 -25.69 22.41
CA GLY A 354 -4.51 -25.39 21.66
C GLY A 354 -4.28 -24.94 20.21
N VAL A 355 -3.14 -24.31 19.92
CA VAL A 355 -2.79 -23.77 18.58
C VAL A 355 -2.69 -24.89 17.53
N PHE A 356 -2.30 -26.09 17.94
CA PHE A 356 -2.07 -27.24 17.06
C PHE A 356 -3.31 -28.12 16.86
N HIS A 357 -4.42 -27.82 17.51
CA HIS A 357 -5.68 -28.52 17.28
C HIS A 357 -6.24 -28.18 15.91
N ALA A 358 -6.58 -29.21 15.14
CA ALA A 358 -7.27 -29.09 13.87
C ALA A 358 -8.71 -28.61 14.11
N ILE A 359 -9.19 -27.75 13.20
CA ILE A 359 -10.55 -27.23 13.25
C ILE A 359 -11.48 -28.32 12.70
N PRO A 360 -12.49 -28.80 13.47
CA PRO A 360 -13.49 -29.73 12.97
C PRO A 360 -14.47 -28.99 12.05
N TRP A 361 -14.10 -28.80 10.79
CA TRP A 361 -14.94 -28.09 9.80
C TRP A 361 -16.34 -28.70 9.65
N ALA A 362 -16.48 -30.00 9.92
CA ALA A 362 -17.76 -30.71 9.89
C ALA A 362 -18.79 -30.15 10.89
N ASP A 363 -18.35 -29.61 12.04
CA ASP A 363 -19.25 -29.07 13.06
C ASP A 363 -19.86 -27.72 12.66
N PHE A 364 -19.26 -27.03 11.69
CA PHE A 364 -19.77 -25.77 11.14
C PHE A 364 -20.74 -25.97 9.98
N LEU A 365 -20.80 -27.17 9.40
CA LEU A 365 -21.75 -27.47 8.34
C LEU A 365 -23.11 -27.74 8.98
N PRO A 366 -24.19 -27.07 8.54
CA PRO A 366 -25.53 -27.39 9.04
C PRO A 366 -25.80 -28.86 8.76
N HIS A 367 -26.15 -29.61 9.81
CA HIS A 367 -26.46 -31.04 9.70
C HIS A 367 -27.62 -31.21 8.69
N ILE A 368 -27.34 -31.82 7.54
CA ILE A 368 -28.34 -32.14 6.51
C ILE A 368 -29.00 -33.46 6.85
#